data_AF-A0A4Q3DZX1-F1
#
_entry.id   AF-A0A4Q3DZX1-F1
#
_cell.length_a   1.000
_cell.length_b   1.000
_cell.length_c   1.000
_cell.angle_alpha   90.00
_cell.angle_beta   90.00
_cell.angle_gamma   90.00
#
_symmetry.space_group_name_H-M   'P 1'
#
loop_
_entity.id
_entity.type
_entity.pdbx_description
1 polymer ?
#
loop_
_entity_poly.entity_id
_entity_poly.type
_entity_poly.pdbx_seq_one_letter_code
_entity_poly.pdbx_strand_id
1 'polypeptide(L)' 'PEIDFRVVCSKGTYIRSIVHDFGAALNNGAYLSRLRRTRSGSYRIEDAREVMEMVNIIRELKVSE' A
#
# COMPACT_ATOMS: atom_id res chain seq x y z
N PRO A 1 -11.78 7.87 -16.98
CA PRO A 1 -10.85 6.77 -17.32
C PRO A 1 -10.19 6.27 -16.04
N GLU A 2 -9.82 4.99 -15.98
CA GLU A 2 -9.03 4.44 -14.87
C GLU A 2 -7.60 4.16 -15.35
N ILE A 3 -6.62 4.47 -14.50
CA ILE A 3 -5.20 4.31 -14.81
C ILE A 3 -4.51 3.72 -13.57
N ASP A 4 -3.78 2.62 -13.78
CA ASP A 4 -2.91 2.02 -12.78
C ASP A 4 -1.45 2.35 -13.05
N PHE A 5 -0.71 2.68 -12.00
CA PHE A 5 0.74 2.89 -12.08
C PHE A 5 1.45 2.37 -10.82
N ARG A 6 2.76 2.10 -10.97
CA ARG A 6 3.64 1.74 -9.86
C ARG A 6 4.64 2.86 -9.64
N VAL A 7 4.88 3.21 -8.38
CA VAL A 7 5.85 4.24 -7.99
C VAL A 7 6.76 3.73 -6.88
N VAL A 8 8.06 4.04 -7.02
CA VAL A 8 9.04 3.92 -5.93
C VAL A 8 9.32 5.33 -5.44
N CYS A 9 9.17 5.56 -4.14
CA CYS A 9 9.34 6.87 -3.54
C CYS A 9 10.10 6.80 -2.22
N SER A 10 10.62 7.95 -1.78
CA SER A 10 11.22 8.10 -0.45
C SER A 10 10.15 8.11 0.65
N LYS A 11 10.58 8.11 1.92
CA LYS A 11 9.68 8.35 3.05
C LYS A 11 9.01 9.73 2.92
N GLY A 12 7.77 9.84 3.37
CA GLY A 12 7.02 11.10 3.39
C GLY A 12 6.35 11.50 2.08
N THR A 13 6.53 10.75 0.99
CA THR A 13 5.87 11.06 -0.29
C THR A 13 4.37 10.84 -0.20
N TYR A 14 3.59 11.87 -0.55
CA TYR A 14 2.13 11.83 -0.54
C TYR A 14 1.59 11.43 -1.91
N ILE A 15 1.24 10.15 -2.08
CA ILE A 15 0.77 9.62 -3.38
C ILE A 15 -0.48 10.35 -3.88
N ARG A 16 -1.35 10.82 -2.98
CA ARG A 16 -2.54 11.60 -3.37
C ARG A 16 -2.18 12.93 -4.03
N SER A 17 -1.10 13.59 -3.60
CA SER A 17 -0.64 14.84 -4.22
C SER A 17 -0.13 14.57 -5.64
N ILE A 18 0.62 13.48 -5.84
CA ILE A 18 1.07 13.08 -7.18
C ILE A 18 -0.11 12.85 -8.12
N VAL A 19 -1.16 12.16 -7.67
CA VAL A 19 -2.36 11.93 -8.50
C VAL A 19 -3.08 13.25 -8.82
N HIS A 20 -3.20 14.16 -7.86
CA HIS A 20 -3.74 15.49 -8.10
C HIS A 20 -2.94 16.22 -9.20
N ASP A 21 -1.61 16.21 -9.09
CA ASP A 21 -0.72 16.90 -10.01
C ASP A 21 -0.76 16.27 -11.42
N PHE A 22 -0.94 14.95 -11.53
CA PHE A 22 -1.19 14.28 -12.82
C PHE A 22 -2.48 14.75 -13.48
N GLY A 23 -3.56 14.90 -12.71
CA GLY A 23 -4.80 15.48 -13.21
C GLY A 23 -4.56 16.89 -13.76
N ALA A 24 -3.93 17.74 -12.95
CA ALA A 24 -3.62 19.12 -13.32
C ALA A 24 -2.76 19.21 -14.58
N ALA A 25 -1.73 18.38 -14.72
CA ALA A 25 -0.88 18.32 -15.91
C ALA A 25 -1.63 17.91 -17.18
N LEU A 26 -2.75 17.18 -17.05
CA LEU A 26 -3.64 16.82 -18.15
C LEU A 26 -4.74 17.87 -18.41
N ASN A 27 -4.67 19.04 -17.75
CA ASN A 27 -5.72 20.06 -17.75
C ASN A 27 -7.09 19.52 -17.30
N ASN A 28 -7.11 18.59 -16.33
CA ASN A 28 -8.32 17.99 -15.76
C ASN A 28 -8.17 17.71 -14.25
N GLY A 29 -9.15 17.05 -13.63
CA GLY A 29 -9.04 16.51 -12.27
C GLY A 29 -8.69 15.01 -12.26
N ALA A 30 -7.97 14.59 -11.23
CA ALA A 30 -7.76 13.18 -10.92
C ALA A 30 -7.79 12.96 -9.40
N TYR A 31 -8.20 11.77 -8.98
CA TYR A 31 -8.22 11.36 -7.58
C TYR A 31 -7.73 9.92 -7.45
N LEU A 32 -7.18 9.59 -6.28
CA LEU A 32 -6.66 8.25 -6.00
C LEU A 32 -7.83 7.33 -5.60
N SER A 33 -8.20 6.40 -6.48
CA SER A 33 -9.29 5.44 -6.24
C SER A 33 -8.86 4.24 -5.38
N ARG A 34 -7.62 3.77 -5.54
CA ARG A 34 -7.05 2.64 -4.78
C ARG A 34 -5.55 2.84 -4.57
N LEU A 35 -5.06 2.42 -3.40
CA LEU A 35 -3.63 2.40 -3.11
C LEU A 35 -3.26 1.11 -2.39
N ARG A 36 -2.23 0.42 -2.89
CA ARG A 36 -1.62 -0.74 -2.21
C ARG A 36 -0.12 -0.51 -2.09
N ARG A 37 0.38 -0.41 -0.86
CA ARG A 37 1.82 -0.37 -0.60
C ARG A 37 2.41 -1.76 -0.73
N THR A 38 3.31 -1.98 -1.68
CA THR A 38 3.94 -3.29 -1.92
C THR A 38 5.30 -3.46 -1.26
N ARG A 39 5.93 -2.38 -0.79
CA ARG A 39 7.23 -2.39 -0.11
C ARG A 39 7.36 -1.26 0.91
N SER A 40 8.05 -1.53 2.01
CA SER A 40 8.44 -0.53 3.02
C SER A 40 9.83 -0.85 3.54
N GLY A 41 10.85 -0.11 3.10
CA GLY A 41 12.24 -0.48 3.37
C GLY A 41 12.57 -1.86 2.81
N SER A 42 13.09 -2.76 3.66
CA SER A 42 13.37 -4.16 3.33
C SER A 42 12.13 -5.06 3.33
N TYR A 43 11.00 -4.63 3.90
CA TYR A 43 9.79 -5.45 3.98
C TYR A 43 9.00 -5.42 2.67
N ARG A 44 8.62 -6.59 2.17
CA ARG A 44 7.81 -6.75 0.95
C ARG A 44 6.42 -7.25 1.30
N ILE A 45 5.46 -6.98 0.44
CA ILE A 45 4.08 -7.44 0.64
C ILE A 45 3.93 -8.96 0.45
N GLU A 46 4.84 -9.58 -0.29
CA GLU A 46 4.87 -11.04 -0.44
C GLU A 46 5.20 -11.75 0.89
N ASP A 47 5.88 -11.06 1.81
CA ASP A 47 6.23 -11.56 3.14
C ASP A 47 5.18 -11.18 4.21
N ALA A 48 4.13 -10.45 3.82
CA ALA A 48 3.10 -9.98 4.74
C ALA A 48 2.07 -11.07 5.01
N ARG A 49 1.72 -11.25 6.28
CA ARG A 49 0.64 -12.14 6.72
C ARG A 49 -0.65 -11.35 6.93
N GLU A 50 -1.78 -12.00 6.67
CA GLU A 50 -3.07 -11.40 7.04
C GLU A 50 -3.22 -11.35 8.57
N VAL A 51 -4.01 -10.40 9.06
CA VAL A 51 -4.21 -10.21 10.50
C VAL A 51 -4.79 -11.47 11.14
N MET A 52 -5.76 -12.13 10.49
CA MET A 52 -6.38 -13.33 11.02
C MET A 52 -5.44 -14.53 11.05
N GLU A 53 -4.56 -14.66 10.06
CA GLU A 53 -3.50 -15.67 10.05
C GLU A 53 -2.58 -15.49 11.26
N MET A 54 -2.15 -14.26 11.53
CA MET A 54 -1.30 -13.94 12.68
C MET A 54 -2.01 -14.24 14.01
N VAL A 55 -3.31 -13.92 14.13
CA VAL A 55 -4.10 -14.22 15.33
C VAL A 55 -4.15 -15.71 15.62
N ASN A 56 -4.31 -16.55 14.59
CA ASN A 56 -4.35 -18.00 14.76
C ASN A 56 -3.00 -18.56 15.23
N ILE A 57 -1.89 -18.10 14.62
CA ILE A 57 -0.53 -18.48 15.05
C ILE A 57 -0.31 -18.18 16.53
N ILE A 58 -0.69 -16.97 16.98
CA ILE A 58 -0.53 -16.56 18.38
C ILE A 58 -1.37 -17.44 19.32
N ARG A 59 -2.58 -17.84 18.91
CA ARG A 59 -3.44 -18.73 19.71
C ARG A 59 -2.84 -20.12 19.83
N GLU A 60 -2.34 -20.69 18.74
CA GLU A 60 -1.70 -22.01 18.73
C GLU A 60 -0.48 -22.06 19.64
N LEU A 61 0.35 -21.00 19.62
CA LEU A 61 1.52 -20.88 20.50
C LEU A 61 1.19 -20.81 22.00
N LYS A 62 0.00 -20.32 22.36
CA LYS A 62 -0.45 -20.23 23.76
C LYS A 62 -1.08 -21.51 24.29
N VAL A 63 -1.51 -22.40 23.41
CA VAL A 63 -2.12 -23.70 23.79
C VAL A 63 -1.05 -24.76 24.00
N SER A 64 0.17 -24.53 23.48
CA SER A 64 1.33 -25.40 23.64
C SER A 64 2.22 -25.09 24.86
N GLU A 65 1.81 -24.13 25.69
CA GLU A 65 2.33 -23.86 27.06
C GLU A 65 1.35 -24.40 28.12
#